data_AF-A0A654DG71-F1
#
_entry.id   AF-A0A654DG71-F1
#
_cell.length_a   1.000
_cell.length_b   1.000
_cell.length_c   1.000
_cell.angle_alpha   90.00
_cell.angle_beta   90.00
_cell.angle_gamma   90.00
#
_symmetry.space_group_name_H-M   'P 1'
#
loop_
_entity.id
_entity.type
_entity.pdbx_description
1 polymer ?
#
loop_
_entity_poly.entity_id
_entity_poly.type
_entity_poly.pdbx_seq_one_letter_code
_entity_poly.pdbx_strand_id
1 'polypeptide(L)'
;MVFEIIGAEAQRQFSETQGSFIRNRLQHIGVPDVDKIDNLNVPIIINQKRLGGNARSTVGTATDIYASLRLLFSRMGTLFR
;
A
#
# COMPACT_ATOMS: atom_id res chain seq x y z
N MET A 1 -12.09 -2.40 -16.34
CA MET A 1 -13.52 -2.30 -15.98
C MET A 1 -13.82 -2.69 -14.52
N VAL A 2 -13.84 -3.97 -14.09
CA VAL A 2 -14.24 -4.31 -12.71
C VAL A 2 -13.21 -3.92 -11.64
N PHE A 3 -11.93 -4.25 -11.84
CA PHE A 3 -10.87 -3.92 -10.87
C PHE A 3 -10.65 -2.41 -10.71
N GLU A 4 -10.94 -1.64 -11.75
CA GLU A 4 -10.83 -0.18 -11.71
C GLU A 4 -11.95 0.43 -10.88
N ILE A 5 -13.19 -0.06 -11.04
CA ILE A 5 -14.35 0.37 -10.24
C ILE A 5 -14.15 0.04 -8.76
N ILE A 6 -13.85 -1.23 -8.45
CA ILE A 6 -13.62 -1.68 -7.07
C ILE A 6 -12.42 -0.93 -6.47
N GLY A 7 -11.40 -0.70 -7.29
CA GLY A 7 -10.21 0.01 -6.88
C GLY A 7 -10.41 1.49 -6.58
N ALA A 8 -11.19 2.17 -7.41
CA ALA A 8 -11.57 3.57 -7.20
C ALA A 8 -12.41 3.71 -5.94
N GLU A 9 -13.37 2.80 -5.74
CA GLU A 9 -14.21 2.79 -4.54
C GLU A 9 -13.40 2.49 -3.27
N ALA A 10 -12.46 1.56 -3.35
CA ALA A 10 -11.52 1.27 -2.25
C ALA A 10 -10.73 2.51 -1.82
N GLN A 11 -10.17 3.22 -2.81
CA GLN A 11 -9.36 4.40 -2.56
C GLN A 11 -10.23 5.55 -2.02
N ARG A 12 -11.47 5.69 -2.48
CA ARG A 12 -12.44 6.67 -1.98
C ARG A 12 -12.74 6.42 -0.50
N GLN A 13 -13.16 5.21 -0.15
CA GLN A 13 -13.44 4.81 1.23
C GLN A 13 -12.21 5.00 2.14
N PHE A 14 -11.02 4.62 1.67
CA PHE A 14 -9.78 4.85 2.42
C PHE A 14 -9.46 6.34 2.63
N SER A 15 -9.70 7.18 1.62
CA SER A 15 -9.45 8.63 1.72
C SER A 15 -10.43 9.32 2.67
N GLU A 16 -11.66 8.80 2.80
CA GLU A 16 -12.67 9.28 3.73
C GLU A 16 -12.31 9.05 5.20
N THR A 17 -11.51 8.02 5.52
CA THR A 17 -11.04 7.77 6.89
C THR A 17 -9.84 8.65 7.30
N GLN A 18 -9.22 9.41 6.38
CA GLN A 18 -8.03 10.21 6.65
C GLN A 18 -8.35 11.64 7.09
N GLY A 19 -7.48 12.28 7.88
CA GLY A 19 -7.61 13.71 8.22
C GLY A 19 -7.44 14.64 7.01
N SER A 20 -7.93 15.88 7.11
CA SER A 20 -7.89 16.90 6.03
C SER A 20 -6.49 17.12 5.43
N PHE A 21 -5.46 17.15 6.28
CA PHE A 21 -4.07 17.32 5.86
C PHE A 21 -3.54 16.19 4.97
N ILE A 22 -3.92 14.94 5.27
CA ILE A 22 -3.51 13.77 4.49
C ILE A 22 -4.35 13.70 3.21
N ARG A 23 -5.67 13.95 3.30
CA ARG A 23 -6.57 14.02 2.14
C ARG A 23 -6.09 14.98 1.05
N ASN A 24 -5.61 16.18 1.41
CA ASN A 24 -5.09 17.15 0.45
C ASN A 24 -3.81 16.70 -0.28
N ARG A 25 -3.10 15.69 0.25
CA ARG A 25 -1.90 15.12 -0.39
C ARG A 25 -2.14 13.78 -1.07
N LEU A 26 -3.31 13.17 -0.87
CA LEU A 26 -3.72 11.97 -1.58
C LEU A 26 -4.24 12.33 -2.96
N GLN A 27 -4.01 11.44 -3.93
CA GLN A 27 -4.61 11.58 -5.25
C GLN A 27 -6.12 11.46 -5.12
N HIS A 28 -6.84 12.50 -5.54
CA HIS A 28 -8.29 12.43 -5.67
C HIS A 28 -8.65 11.48 -6.81
N ILE A 29 -9.14 10.30 -6.47
CA ILE A 29 -9.78 9.40 -7.43
C ILE A 29 -11.25 9.81 -7.48
N GLY A 30 -11.74 10.15 -8.67
CA GLY A 30 -13.14 10.54 -8.88
C GLY A 30 -14.11 9.42 -8.50
N VAL A 31 -15.39 9.77 -8.36
CA VAL A 31 -16.46 8.80 -8.08
C VAL A 31 -16.55 7.83 -9.27
N PRO A 32 -16.47 6.51 -9.06
CA PRO A 32 -16.63 5.54 -10.13
C PRO A 32 -18.06 5.57 -10.71
N ASP A 33 -18.18 5.35 -12.01
CA ASP A 33 -19.47 5.32 -12.74
C ASP A 33 -20.23 4.01 -12.47
N VAL A 34 -20.93 3.97 -11.33
CA VAL A 34 -21.77 2.84 -10.89
C VAL A 34 -22.99 3.31 -10.12
N ASP A 35 -24.12 2.61 -10.26
CA ASP A 35 -25.36 2.95 -9.56
C ASP A 35 -25.29 2.70 -8.05
N LYS A 36 -24.74 1.55 -7.63
CA LYS A 36 -24.58 1.18 -6.21
C LYS A 36 -23.60 0.03 -6.02
N ILE A 37 -22.85 0.07 -4.91
CA ILE A 37 -22.05 -1.06 -4.42
C ILE A 37 -22.49 -1.35 -2.98
N ASP A 38 -23.03 -2.54 -2.73
CA ASP A 38 -23.42 -3.02 -1.40
C ASP A 38 -22.43 -4.07 -0.87
N ASN A 39 -22.25 -4.13 0.46
CA ASN A 39 -21.39 -5.10 1.15
C ASN A 39 -19.91 -5.11 0.69
N LEU A 40 -19.35 -3.94 0.35
CA LEU A 40 -17.92 -3.82 0.03
C LEU A 40 -17.09 -3.62 1.29
N ASN A 41 -16.39 -4.67 1.71
CA ASN A 41 -15.32 -4.63 2.70
C ASN A 41 -14.04 -4.00 2.10
N VAL A 42 -13.18 -3.45 2.95
CA VAL A 42 -11.98 -2.66 2.57
C VAL A 42 -11.17 -3.37 1.47
N PRO A 43 -11.25 -2.92 0.20
CA PRO A 43 -10.60 -3.63 -0.89
C PRO A 43 -9.12 -3.25 -0.97
N ILE A 44 -8.27 -4.23 -1.26
CA ILE A 44 -6.84 -4.01 -1.56
C ILE A 44 -6.58 -4.54 -2.97
N ILE A 45 -6.15 -3.66 -3.88
CA ILE A 45 -5.82 -4.06 -5.25
C ILE A 45 -4.38 -4.58 -5.29
N ILE A 46 -4.20 -5.82 -5.75
CA ILE A 46 -2.88 -6.36 -6.09
C ILE A 46 -2.80 -6.43 -7.62
N ASN A 47 -1.91 -5.66 -8.22
CA ASN A 47 -1.70 -5.63 -9.67
C ASN A 47 -0.24 -6.00 -10.01
N GLN A 48 0.02 -6.23 -11.31
CA GLN A 48 1.36 -6.56 -11.81
C GLN A 48 2.17 -5.32 -12.20
N LYS A 49 1.79 -4.11 -11.75
CA LYS A 49 2.61 -2.92 -12.00
C LYS A 49 3.95 -3.10 -11.29
N ARG A 50 5.02 -2.64 -11.93
CA ARG A 50 6.34 -2.64 -11.29
C ARG A 50 6.24 -1.91 -9.95
N LEU A 51 6.77 -2.54 -8.91
CA LEU A 51 6.90 -1.90 -7.61
C LEU A 51 7.73 -0.63 -7.78
N GLY A 52 7.11 0.52 -7.49
CA GLY A 52 7.79 1.79 -7.44
C GLY A 52 8.70 1.88 -6.21
N GLY A 53 9.73 2.69 -6.27
CA GLY A 53 10.63 2.89 -5.13
C GLY A 53 11.87 3.69 -5.51
N ASN A 54 12.61 4.15 -4.50
CA ASN A 54 13.93 4.74 -4.67
C ASN A 54 14.91 3.66 -5.20
N ALA A 55 15.99 4.06 -5.89
CA ALA A 55 17.08 3.18 -6.34
C ALA A 55 17.72 2.32 -5.23
N ARG A 56 17.46 2.65 -3.95
CA ARG A 56 17.88 1.89 -2.77
C ARG A 56 16.87 0.83 -2.32
N SER A 57 15.71 0.73 -2.96
CA SER A 57 14.66 -0.22 -2.60
C SER A 57 15.02 -1.60 -3.13
N THR A 58 14.96 -2.60 -2.27
CA THR A 58 15.26 -3.99 -2.59
C THR A 58 14.05 -4.87 -2.26
N VAL A 59 14.10 -6.14 -2.65
CA VAL A 59 13.07 -7.12 -2.26
C VAL A 59 12.95 -7.20 -0.73
N GLY A 60 14.05 -7.10 0.00
CA GLY A 60 14.05 -7.13 1.47
C GLY A 60 13.33 -5.94 2.11
N THR A 61 13.34 -4.76 1.46
CA THR A 61 12.58 -3.60 1.93
C THR A 61 11.12 -3.66 1.49
N ALA A 62 10.83 -4.17 0.30
CA ALA A 62 9.45 -4.29 -0.19
C ALA A 62 8.60 -5.32 0.58
N THR A 63 9.26 -6.29 1.21
CA THR A 63 8.62 -7.37 1.97
C THR A 63 8.73 -7.17 3.49
N ASP A 64 9.31 -6.06 3.95
CA ASP A 64 9.66 -5.78 5.35
C ASP A 64 10.58 -6.82 6.04
N ILE A 65 11.07 -7.83 5.29
CA ILE A 65 11.98 -8.86 5.80
C ILE A 65 13.30 -8.25 6.31
N TYR A 66 13.76 -7.15 5.70
CA TYR A 66 15.01 -6.49 6.08
C TYR A 66 15.03 -6.03 7.55
N ALA A 67 13.89 -5.56 8.07
CA ALA A 67 13.79 -5.17 9.48
C ALA A 67 13.98 -6.37 10.42
N SER A 68 13.34 -7.49 10.08
CA SER A 68 13.48 -8.75 10.82
C SER A 68 14.90 -9.30 10.76
N LEU A 69 15.55 -9.25 9.59
CA LEU A 69 16.95 -9.65 9.44
C LEU A 69 17.88 -8.77 10.27
N ARG A 70 17.67 -7.45 10.27
CA ARG A 70 18.47 -6.54 11.12
C ARG A 70 18.34 -6.88 12.60
N LEU A 71 17.14 -7.20 13.06
CA LEU A 71 16.89 -7.64 14.44
C LEU A 71 17.59 -8.97 14.74
N LEU A 72 17.53 -9.93 13.81
CA LEU A 72 18.18 -11.24 13.92
C LEU A 72 19.70 -11.09 14.05
N PHE A 73 20.35 -10.40 13.12
CA PHE A 73 21.80 -10.19 13.15
C PHE A 73 22.24 -9.33 14.34
N SER A 74 21.41 -8.40 14.81
CA SER A 74 21.70 -7.66 16.04
C SER A 74 21.76 -8.54 17.29
N ARG A 75 21.06 -9.70 17.30
CA ARG A 75 20.99 -10.60 18.45
C ARG A 75 21.91 -11.80 18.34
N MET A 76 22.08 -12.32 17.12
CA MET A 76 22.82 -13.56 16.86
C MET A 76 24.12 -13.35 16.09
N GLY A 77 24.34 -12.14 15.56
CA GLY A 77 25.57 -11.82 14.83
C GLY A 77 26.75 -11.75 15.79
N THR A 78 27.82 -12.46 15.45
CA THR A 78 29.14 -12.28 16.08
C THR A 78 29.89 -11.21 15.34
N LEU A 79 30.48 -10.25 16.06
CA LEU A 79 31.38 -9.27 15.45
C LEU A 79 32.59 -10.04 14.90
N PHE A 80 32.85 -9.94 13.60
CA PHE A 80 34.09 -10.46 13.05
C PHE A 80 35.24 -9.58 13.55
N ARG A 81 36.12 -10.16 14.36
CA ARG A 81 37.37 -9.58 14.82
C ARG A 81 38.53 -10.36 14.24
#